data_AF-A0A835DDX0-F1
#
_entry.id   AF-A0A835DDX0-F1
#
_cell.length_a   1.000
_cell.length_b   1.000
_cell.length_c   1.000
_cell.angle_alpha   90.00
_cell.angle_beta   90.00
_cell.angle_gamma   90.00
#
_symmetry.space_group_name_H-M   'P 1'
#
loop_
_entity.id
_entity.type
_entity.pdbx_description
1 polymer ?
#
loop_
_entity_poly.entity_id
_entity_poly.type
_entity_poly.pdbx_seq_one_letter_code
_entity_poly.pdbx_strand_id
1 'polypeptide(L)'
;MEAGELSRCLEMLRALKCRIAIKEKILSKGHFRAEFEVKLRVDCFYRHELIRREAFKVLEREPRSIIYQLVDIEKKIEFLVHKMGFSIGCLIEVPEYLGINFEKQIIPRYNGIEYLRSKGGLSSEVGLKGLIKPSRLREYMKWRKGVEASKLKSQSSGPFIVASWSYDVRYYMLQKPQPFLEHNQGDLAF
;
A
#
# COMPACT_ATOMS: atom_id res chain seq x y z
N MET A 1 0.69 9.53 30.17
CA MET A 1 -0.12 8.43 29.61
C MET A 1 -1.48 8.51 30.30
N GLU A 2 -2.54 8.92 29.61
CA GLU A 2 -3.86 9.09 30.24
C GLU A 2 -4.54 7.72 30.41
N ALA A 3 -5.03 7.41 31.61
CA ALA A 3 -5.58 6.11 31.95
C ALA A 3 -6.78 5.71 31.06
N GLY A 4 -7.55 6.69 30.57
CA GLY A 4 -8.71 6.47 29.70
C GLY A 4 -8.38 6.02 28.28
N GLU A 5 -7.14 6.20 27.81
CA GLU A 5 -6.74 5.74 26.47
C GLU A 5 -6.42 4.24 26.46
N LEU A 6 -5.86 3.71 27.55
CA LEU A 6 -5.51 2.29 27.68
C LEU A 6 -6.75 1.41 27.80
N SER A 7 -7.74 1.84 28.60
CA SER A 7 -9.01 1.11 28.74
C SER A 7 -9.68 0.91 27.37
N ARG A 8 -9.66 1.93 26.51
CA ARG A 8 -10.21 1.86 25.16
C ARG A 8 -9.43 0.92 24.24
N CYS A 9 -8.10 0.89 24.36
CA CYS A 9 -7.27 -0.07 23.61
C CYS A 9 -7.58 -1.51 24.02
N LEU A 10 -7.73 -1.76 25.32
CA LEU A 10 -8.09 -3.06 25.86
C LEU A 10 -9.49 -3.51 25.42
N GLU A 11 -10.48 -2.62 25.48
CA GLU A 11 -11.84 -2.87 24.99
C GLU A 11 -11.85 -3.25 23.51
N MET A 12 -11.11 -2.50 22.67
CA MET A 12 -10.95 -2.82 21.25
C MET A 12 -10.36 -4.22 21.06
N LEU A 13 -9.27 -4.55 21.75
CA LEU A 13 -8.61 -5.86 21.63
C LEU A 13 -9.51 -7.02 22.09
N ARG A 14 -10.32 -6.82 23.12
CA ARG A 14 -11.32 -7.81 23.58
C ARG A 14 -12.43 -8.00 22.55
N ALA A 15 -12.93 -6.91 21.97
CA ALA A 15 -13.98 -6.91 20.96
C ALA A 15 -13.49 -7.27 19.55
N LEU A 16 -12.17 -7.39 19.33
CA LEU A 16 -11.58 -7.59 18.00
C LEU A 16 -12.04 -8.91 17.36
N LYS A 17 -12.83 -8.78 16.29
CA LYS A 17 -13.30 -9.90 15.45
C LYS A 17 -12.35 -10.09 14.28
N CYS A 18 -11.42 -11.04 14.39
CA CYS A 18 -10.45 -11.32 13.33
C CYS A 18 -10.08 -12.81 13.27
N ARG A 19 -9.26 -13.19 12.28
CA ARG A 19 -8.74 -14.56 12.15
C ARG A 19 -7.93 -14.93 13.39
N ILE A 20 -8.08 -16.16 13.87
CA ILE A 20 -7.41 -16.67 15.08
C ILE A 20 -5.89 -16.43 15.02
N ALA A 21 -5.25 -16.78 13.90
CA ALA A 21 -3.81 -16.57 13.70
C ALA A 21 -3.36 -15.10 13.80
N ILE A 22 -4.22 -14.13 13.43
CA ILE A 22 -3.93 -12.70 13.57
C ILE A 22 -4.05 -12.31 15.05
N LYS A 23 -5.11 -12.75 15.72
CA LYS A 23 -5.35 -12.47 17.14
C LYS A 23 -4.22 -13.01 18.02
N GLU A 24 -3.83 -14.26 17.79
CA GLU A 24 -2.70 -14.90 18.48
C GLU A 24 -1.40 -14.12 18.25
N LYS A 25 -1.13 -13.69 17.01
CA LYS A 25 0.08 -12.94 16.70
C LYS A 25 0.11 -11.57 17.39
N ILE A 26 -1.02 -10.87 17.45
CA ILE A 26 -1.16 -9.60 18.18
C ILE A 26 -0.90 -9.82 19.68
N LEU A 27 -1.48 -10.87 20.26
CA LEU A 27 -1.39 -11.15 21.69
C LEU A 27 -0.15 -11.96 22.10
N SER A 28 0.70 -12.36 21.15
CA SER A 28 1.85 -13.24 21.37
C SER A 28 2.87 -12.69 22.38
N LYS A 29 2.95 -11.37 22.54
CA LYS A 29 3.81 -10.67 23.49
C LYS A 29 3.07 -10.22 24.77
N GLY A 30 1.85 -10.73 24.99
CA GLY A 30 0.98 -10.38 26.10
C GLY A 30 0.06 -9.18 25.81
N HIS A 31 -0.99 -9.07 26.63
CA HIS A 31 -2.05 -8.05 26.48
C HIS A 31 -1.52 -6.62 26.59
N PHE A 32 -0.67 -6.34 27.58
CA PHE A 32 -0.09 -5.00 27.78
C PHE A 32 0.72 -4.55 26.55
N ARG A 33 1.51 -5.46 25.95
CA ARG A 33 2.25 -5.11 24.75
C ARG A 33 1.30 -4.85 23.58
N ALA A 34 0.27 -5.66 23.41
CA ALA A 34 -0.73 -5.46 22.36
C ALA A 34 -1.45 -4.11 22.52
N GLU A 35 -1.86 -3.74 23.72
CA GLU A 35 -2.47 -2.43 24.02
C GLU A 35 -1.54 -1.28 23.64
N PHE A 36 -0.26 -1.40 24.00
CA PHE A 36 0.74 -0.40 23.62
C PHE A 36 0.93 -0.30 22.11
N GLU A 37 0.98 -1.43 21.39
CA GLU A 37 1.08 -1.43 19.92
C GLU A 37 -0.15 -0.77 19.28
N VAL A 38 -1.37 -1.03 19.79
CA VAL A 38 -2.61 -0.36 19.34
C VAL A 38 -2.51 1.15 19.54
N LYS A 39 -2.12 1.57 20.74
CA LYS A 39 -1.96 2.99 21.06
C LYS A 39 -1.01 3.67 20.08
N LEU A 40 0.16 3.09 19.83
CA LEU A 40 1.14 3.63 18.90
C LEU A 40 0.56 3.82 17.48
N ARG A 41 -0.32 2.93 17.01
CA ARG A 41 -0.96 3.10 15.69
C ARG A 41 -1.99 4.21 15.73
N VAL A 42 -2.80 4.29 16.79
CA VAL A 42 -3.77 5.38 16.97
C VAL A 42 -3.07 6.73 17.00
N ASP A 43 -1.99 6.86 17.74
CA ASP A 43 -1.18 8.07 17.82
C ASP A 43 -0.54 8.42 16.46
N CYS A 44 -0.06 7.40 15.73
CA CYS A 44 0.44 7.57 14.36
C CYS A 44 -0.63 8.12 13.42
N PHE A 45 -1.82 7.50 13.38
CA PHE A 45 -2.92 8.01 12.55
C PHE A 45 -3.34 9.42 12.95
N TYR A 46 -3.35 9.73 14.24
CA TYR A 46 -3.69 11.06 14.73
C TYR A 46 -2.69 12.13 14.32
N ARG A 47 -1.38 11.83 14.31
CA ARG A 47 -0.35 12.73 13.78
C ARG A 47 -0.55 13.06 12.29
N HIS A 48 -1.16 12.14 11.53
CA HIS A 48 -1.53 12.35 10.14
C HIS A 48 -2.98 12.82 9.97
N GLU A 49 -3.54 13.49 10.98
CA GLU A 49 -4.84 14.17 10.94
C GLU A 49 -6.08 13.26 10.90
N LEU A 50 -5.93 11.96 11.21
CA LEU A 50 -7.08 11.09 11.39
C LEU A 50 -7.57 11.14 12.84
N ILE A 51 -8.86 11.37 13.07
CA ILE A 51 -9.37 11.41 14.44
C ILE A 51 -9.23 10.03 15.12
N ARG A 52 -8.93 10.01 16.42
CA ARG A 52 -8.73 8.76 17.19
C ARG A 52 -9.88 7.76 17.03
N ARG A 53 -11.13 8.24 16.98
CA ARG A 53 -12.32 7.39 16.78
C ARG A 53 -12.26 6.61 15.45
N GLU A 54 -11.77 7.23 14.40
CA GLU A 54 -11.64 6.63 13.08
C GLU A 54 -10.42 5.73 13.00
N ALA A 55 -9.32 6.11 13.65
CA ALA A 55 -8.15 5.27 13.81
C ALA A 55 -8.51 3.90 14.43
N PHE A 56 -9.30 3.88 15.51
CA PHE A 56 -9.79 2.63 16.10
C PHE A 56 -10.61 1.79 15.09
N LYS A 57 -11.53 2.42 14.34
CA LYS A 57 -12.31 1.72 13.29
C LYS A 57 -11.42 1.11 12.21
N VAL A 58 -10.36 1.80 11.80
CA VAL A 58 -9.40 1.29 10.82
C VAL A 58 -8.68 0.05 11.37
N LEU A 59 -8.20 0.11 12.61
CA LEU A 59 -7.52 -1.01 13.27
C LEU A 59 -8.43 -2.23 13.47
N GLU A 60 -9.70 -2.01 13.84
CA GLU A 60 -10.69 -3.07 14.00
C GLU A 60 -10.98 -3.79 12.67
N ARG A 61 -11.08 -3.03 11.57
CA ARG A 61 -11.34 -3.57 10.23
C ARG A 61 -10.11 -4.21 9.60
N GLU A 62 -8.92 -3.69 9.87
CA GLU A 62 -7.65 -4.23 9.37
C GLU A 62 -6.63 -4.47 10.50
N PRO A 63 -6.81 -5.55 11.28
CA PRO A 63 -5.95 -5.85 12.44
C PRO A 63 -4.51 -6.21 12.08
N ARG A 64 -4.20 -6.51 10.81
CA ARG A 64 -2.80 -6.75 10.39
C ARG A 64 -1.93 -5.50 10.58
N SER A 65 -2.53 -4.31 10.57
CA SER A 65 -1.84 -3.05 10.83
C SER A 65 -1.22 -2.96 12.24
N ILE A 66 -1.75 -3.71 13.21
CA ILE A 66 -1.19 -3.84 14.57
C ILE A 66 0.07 -4.72 14.55
N ILE A 67 0.11 -5.72 13.66
CA ILE A 67 1.21 -6.68 13.55
C ILE A 67 2.41 -6.10 12.78
N TYR A 68 2.16 -5.27 11.78
CA TYR A 68 3.23 -4.65 11.00
C TYR A 68 4.04 -3.66 11.83
N GLN A 69 5.29 -3.47 11.45
CA GLN A 69 6.16 -2.49 12.10
C GLN A 69 5.57 -1.10 11.92
N LEU A 70 5.67 -0.27 12.97
CA LEU A 70 5.11 1.09 12.95
C LEU A 70 5.65 1.92 11.78
N VAL A 71 6.94 1.80 11.50
CA VAL A 71 7.62 2.47 10.37
C VAL A 71 7.03 2.08 9.02
N ASP A 72 6.57 0.84 8.85
CA ASP A 72 5.96 0.40 7.58
C ASP A 72 4.53 0.95 7.43
N ILE A 73 3.83 1.19 8.53
CA ILE A 73 2.52 1.83 8.53
C ILE A 73 2.67 3.31 8.18
N GLU A 74 3.60 4.01 8.83
CA GLU A 74 3.90 5.42 8.57
C GLU A 74 4.30 5.64 7.10
N LYS A 75 5.24 4.84 6.57
CA LYS A 75 5.62 4.86 5.15
C LYS A 75 4.43 4.69 4.20
N LYS A 76 3.48 3.80 4.52
CA LYS A 76 2.28 3.61 3.69
C LYS A 76 1.35 4.82 3.73
N ILE A 77 1.20 5.47 4.88
CA ILE A 77 0.39 6.67 5.05
C ILE A 77 1.03 7.84 4.31
N GLU A 78 2.33 8.06 4.48
CA GLU A 78 3.07 9.11 3.77
C GLU A 78 2.96 8.93 2.25
N PHE A 79 3.10 7.70 1.76
CA PHE A 79 2.94 7.41 0.34
C PHE A 79 1.49 7.69 -0.13
N LEU A 80 0.49 7.30 0.67
CA LEU A 80 -0.92 7.52 0.35
C LEU A 80 -1.23 9.03 0.22
N VAL A 81 -0.77 9.82 1.18
CA VAL A 81 -1.08 11.26 1.25
C VAL A 81 -0.23 12.05 0.27
N HIS A 82 1.09 11.96 0.38
CA HIS A 82 1.99 12.84 -0.38
C HIS A 82 2.24 12.37 -1.81
N LYS A 83 2.31 11.05 -2.04
CA LYS A 83 2.63 10.55 -3.37
C LYS A 83 1.39 10.29 -4.21
N MET A 84 0.35 9.70 -3.62
CA MET A 84 -0.87 9.37 -4.34
C MET A 84 -1.94 10.47 -4.29
N GLY A 85 -1.81 11.45 -3.39
CA GLY A 85 -2.75 12.56 -3.26
C GLY A 85 -4.10 12.18 -2.63
N PHE A 86 -4.20 11.03 -1.94
CA PHE A 86 -5.42 10.64 -1.24
C PHE A 86 -5.46 11.23 0.17
N SER A 87 -6.66 11.58 0.63
CA SER A 87 -6.87 11.89 2.06
C SER A 87 -6.65 10.64 2.91
N ILE A 88 -6.11 10.82 4.12
CA ILE A 88 -6.00 9.74 5.11
C ILE A 88 -7.38 9.13 5.44
N GLY A 89 -8.46 9.91 5.32
CA GLY A 89 -9.83 9.45 5.55
C GLY A 89 -10.24 8.27 4.65
N CYS A 90 -9.58 8.11 3.49
CA CYS A 90 -9.80 6.95 2.61
C CYS A 90 -9.48 5.60 3.29
N LEU A 91 -8.65 5.59 4.34
CA LEU A 91 -8.37 4.39 5.13
C LEU A 91 -9.60 3.86 5.88
N ILE A 92 -10.58 4.72 6.20
CA ILE A 92 -11.83 4.30 6.85
C ILE A 92 -12.62 3.41 5.91
N GLU A 93 -12.67 3.77 4.62
CA GLU A 93 -13.40 3.04 3.60
C GLU A 93 -12.64 1.79 3.15
N VAL A 94 -11.32 1.93 2.96
CA VAL A 94 -10.44 0.90 2.39
C VAL A 94 -9.24 0.60 3.30
N PRO A 95 -9.49 0.07 4.52
CA PRO A 95 -8.42 -0.21 5.49
C PRO A 95 -7.49 -1.33 5.01
N GLU A 96 -7.93 -2.18 4.06
CA GLU A 96 -7.14 -3.28 3.49
C GLU A 96 -5.85 -2.82 2.81
N TYR A 97 -5.75 -1.53 2.47
CA TYR A 97 -4.53 -0.88 2.01
C TYR A 97 -3.34 -1.15 2.97
N LEU A 98 -3.60 -1.03 4.28
CA LEU A 98 -2.59 -1.24 5.30
C LEU A 98 -2.18 -2.71 5.40
N GLY A 99 -3.06 -3.63 4.99
CA GLY A 99 -2.91 -5.07 5.02
C GLY A 99 -2.11 -5.68 3.86
N ILE A 100 -1.86 -4.94 2.78
CA ILE A 100 -1.09 -5.44 1.62
C ILE A 100 0.40 -5.05 1.69
N ASN A 101 1.26 -5.80 0.99
CA ASN A 101 2.70 -5.53 1.00
C ASN A 101 3.03 -4.26 0.19
N PHE A 102 3.83 -3.36 0.79
CA PHE A 102 4.15 -2.07 0.20
C PHE A 102 4.96 -2.20 -1.11
N GLU A 103 6.12 -2.83 -1.05
CA GLU A 103 7.05 -2.94 -2.17
C GLU A 103 6.54 -3.89 -3.27
N LYS A 104 5.93 -5.00 -2.87
CA LYS A 104 5.50 -6.04 -3.82
C LYS A 104 4.14 -5.75 -4.44
N GLN A 105 3.30 -4.92 -3.81
CA GLN A 105 1.94 -4.68 -4.29
C GLN A 105 1.60 -3.21 -4.42
N ILE A 106 1.83 -2.34 -3.44
CA ILE A 106 1.41 -0.93 -3.55
C ILE A 106 2.19 -0.23 -4.67
N ILE A 107 3.53 -0.27 -4.60
CA ILE A 107 4.40 0.44 -5.56
C ILE A 107 4.20 -0.01 -7.02
N PRO A 108 4.25 -1.31 -7.36
CA PRO A 108 4.15 -1.74 -8.75
C PRO A 108 2.78 -1.39 -9.36
N ARG A 109 1.74 -1.38 -8.55
CA ARG A 109 0.38 -1.06 -8.97
C ARG A 109 0.19 0.43 -9.21
N TYR A 110 0.71 1.25 -8.32
CA TYR A 110 0.72 2.69 -8.48
C TYR A 110 1.50 3.07 -9.75
N ASN A 111 2.72 2.55 -9.92
CA ASN A 111 3.54 2.82 -11.09
C ASN A 111 2.86 2.39 -12.41
N GLY A 112 2.17 1.25 -12.41
CA GLY A 112 1.39 0.81 -13.57
C GLY A 112 0.25 1.76 -13.93
N ILE A 113 -0.47 2.28 -12.93
CA ILE A 113 -1.54 3.27 -13.13
C ILE A 113 -0.98 4.60 -13.62
N GLU A 114 0.09 5.12 -13.01
CA GLU A 114 0.72 6.37 -13.44
C GLU A 114 1.24 6.28 -14.88
N TYR A 115 1.85 5.14 -15.24
CA TYR A 115 2.29 4.91 -16.62
C TYR A 115 1.10 4.96 -17.59
N LEU A 116 -0.01 4.27 -17.27
CA LEU A 116 -1.21 4.31 -18.12
C LEU A 116 -1.79 5.73 -18.21
N ARG A 117 -1.78 6.49 -17.11
CA ARG A 117 -2.18 7.90 -17.09
C ARG A 117 -1.35 8.72 -18.08
N SER A 118 -0.02 8.56 -18.06
CA SER A 118 0.89 9.26 -18.98
C SER A 118 0.71 8.89 -20.46
N LYS A 119 0.12 7.72 -20.74
CA LYS A 119 -0.15 7.24 -22.10
C LYS A 119 -1.59 7.50 -22.56
N GLY A 120 -2.40 8.19 -21.74
CA GLY A 120 -3.82 8.43 -22.03
C GLY A 120 -4.67 7.16 -22.01
N GLY A 121 -4.17 6.08 -21.41
CA GLY A 121 -4.86 4.77 -21.36
C GLY A 121 -5.90 4.63 -20.25
N LEU A 122 -6.09 5.68 -19.44
CA LEU A 122 -7.10 5.71 -18.38
C LEU A 122 -8.20 6.70 -18.75
N SER A 123 -9.42 6.18 -18.92
CA SER A 123 -10.62 6.98 -19.15
C SER A 123 -11.23 7.57 -17.88
N SER A 124 -10.80 7.10 -16.70
CA SER A 124 -11.32 7.53 -15.39
C SER A 124 -10.26 7.46 -14.29
N GLU A 125 -10.46 8.25 -13.24
CA GLU A 125 -9.62 8.19 -12.04
C GLU A 125 -9.72 6.82 -11.35
N VAL A 126 -8.59 6.33 -10.87
CA VAL A 126 -8.50 5.06 -10.15
C VAL A 126 -8.50 5.34 -8.66
N GLY A 127 -9.65 5.16 -8.00
CA GLY A 127 -9.74 5.26 -6.55
C GLY A 127 -8.91 4.19 -5.82
N LEU A 128 -8.63 4.41 -4.53
CA LEU A 128 -7.80 3.54 -3.68
C LEU A 128 -8.24 2.05 -3.70
N LYS A 129 -9.55 1.81 -3.72
CA LYS A 129 -10.12 0.44 -3.84
C LYS A 129 -9.74 -0.26 -5.14
N GLY A 130 -9.64 0.50 -6.24
CA GLY A 130 -9.21 0.02 -7.55
C GLY A 130 -7.72 -0.32 -7.61
N LEU A 131 -6.89 0.37 -6.82
CA LEU A 131 -5.47 0.04 -6.66
C LEU A 131 -5.29 -1.30 -5.91
N ILE A 132 -6.04 -1.49 -4.82
CA ILE A 132 -5.86 -2.67 -3.95
C ILE A 132 -6.49 -3.93 -4.56
N LYS A 133 -7.58 -3.79 -5.33
CA LYS A 133 -8.19 -4.92 -6.03
C LYS A 133 -7.48 -5.23 -7.36
N PRO A 134 -7.14 -6.50 -7.63
CA PRO A 134 -6.32 -6.88 -8.78
C PRO A 134 -7.03 -6.78 -10.16
N SER A 135 -8.33 -6.43 -10.22
CA SER A 135 -9.11 -6.49 -11.46
C SER A 135 -8.51 -5.63 -12.58
N ARG A 136 -8.13 -4.38 -12.29
CA ARG A 136 -7.56 -3.46 -13.30
C ARG A 136 -6.10 -3.77 -13.66
N LEU A 137 -5.33 -4.39 -12.75
CA LEU A 137 -3.97 -4.84 -13.06
C LEU A 137 -3.93 -6.07 -13.97
N ARG A 138 -4.93 -6.95 -13.90
CA ARG A 138 -5.03 -8.05 -14.86
C ARG A 138 -5.32 -7.53 -16.26
N GLU A 139 -6.16 -6.51 -16.37
CA GLU A 139 -6.41 -5.80 -17.63
C GLU A 139 -5.14 -5.10 -18.13
N TYR A 140 -4.39 -4.41 -17.26
CA TYR A 140 -3.08 -3.85 -17.60
C TYR A 140 -2.06 -4.91 -18.04
N MET A 141 -1.92 -6.03 -17.31
CA MET A 141 -1.03 -7.13 -17.70
C MET A 141 -1.46 -7.75 -19.03
N LYS A 142 -2.77 -7.85 -19.28
CA LYS A 142 -3.33 -8.34 -20.55
C LYS A 142 -3.06 -7.35 -21.70
N TRP A 143 -3.26 -6.05 -21.47
CA TRP A 143 -2.95 -4.98 -22.43
C TRP A 143 -1.45 -4.92 -22.73
N ARG A 144 -0.59 -4.96 -21.72
CA ARG A 144 0.88 -4.98 -21.88
C ARG A 144 1.32 -6.19 -22.69
N LYS A 145 0.83 -7.39 -22.35
CA LYS A 145 1.06 -8.60 -23.16
C LYS A 145 0.60 -8.41 -24.61
N GLY A 146 -0.54 -7.75 -24.83
CA GLY A 146 -1.06 -7.43 -26.16
C GLY A 146 -0.13 -6.48 -26.94
N VAL A 147 0.27 -5.35 -26.35
CA VAL A 147 1.15 -4.36 -26.99
C VAL A 147 2.54 -4.93 -27.28
N GLU A 148 3.09 -5.69 -26.35
CA GLU A 148 4.41 -6.32 -26.50
C GLU A 148 4.39 -7.43 -27.56
N ALA A 149 3.33 -8.25 -27.60
CA ALA A 149 3.10 -9.19 -28.69
C ALA A 149 2.90 -8.49 -30.05
N SER A 150 2.31 -7.29 -30.06
CA SER A 150 2.13 -6.49 -31.28
C SER A 150 3.47 -5.95 -31.81
N LYS A 151 4.35 -5.49 -30.92
CA LYS A 151 5.70 -5.02 -31.27
C LYS A 151 6.62 -6.14 -31.75
N LEU A 152 6.55 -7.33 -31.13
CA LEU A 152 7.27 -8.51 -31.62
C LEU A 152 6.81 -8.91 -33.03
N LYS A 153 5.50 -8.88 -33.31
CA LYS A 153 4.97 -9.20 -34.64
C LYS A 153 5.43 -8.22 -35.73
N SER A 154 5.69 -6.96 -35.39
CA SER A 154 6.27 -5.99 -36.34
C SER A 154 7.79 -6.15 -36.55
N GLN A 155 8.47 -6.96 -35.72
CA GLN A 155 9.94 -7.13 -35.76
C GLN A 155 10.41 -8.52 -36.19
N SER A 156 9.52 -9.52 -36.31
CA SER A 156 9.89 -10.89 -36.67
C SER A 156 9.32 -11.32 -38.03
N SER A 157 10.00 -10.96 -39.11
CA SER A 157 10.11 -11.81 -40.30
C SER A 157 11.34 -12.70 -40.13
N GLY A 158 11.20 -13.84 -39.44
CA GLY A 158 12.27 -14.81 -39.18
C GLY A 158 11.82 -15.96 -38.28
N PRO A 159 12.37 -17.19 -38.44
CA PRO A 159 11.67 -18.42 -38.07
C PRO A 159 11.59 -18.67 -36.56
N PHE A 160 10.46 -19.29 -36.22
CA PHE A 160 9.87 -19.51 -34.90
C PHE A 160 10.74 -20.40 -34.01
N ILE A 161 11.24 -19.88 -32.89
CA ILE A 161 11.65 -20.70 -31.75
C ILE A 161 10.66 -20.43 -30.62
N VAL A 162 9.83 -21.42 -30.31
CA VAL A 162 8.97 -21.45 -29.12
C VAL A 162 9.87 -21.61 -27.91
N ALA A 163 10.48 -20.52 -27.48
CA ALA A 163 11.11 -20.49 -26.17
C ALA A 163 9.99 -20.33 -25.14
N SER A 164 9.74 -21.42 -24.40
CA SER A 164 8.93 -21.44 -23.20
C SER A 164 9.51 -20.43 -22.21
N TRP A 165 8.86 -19.28 -22.05
CA TRP A 165 9.29 -18.30 -21.08
C TRP A 165 8.25 -18.13 -19.98
N SER A 166 8.46 -18.89 -18.90
CA SER A 166 8.10 -18.44 -17.55
C SER A 166 8.97 -17.24 -17.20
N TYR A 167 8.64 -16.05 -17.70
CA TYR A 167 9.30 -14.82 -17.25
C TYR A 167 8.75 -14.39 -15.89
N ASP A 168 9.61 -14.63 -14.92
CA ASP A 168 9.51 -14.28 -13.51
C ASP A 168 9.25 -12.77 -13.34
N VAL A 169 8.10 -12.44 -12.74
CA VAL A 169 7.63 -11.08 -12.41
C VAL A 169 8.68 -10.29 -11.60
N ARG A 170 9.62 -11.00 -10.97
CA ARG A 170 10.78 -10.43 -10.26
C ARG A 170 11.69 -9.56 -11.13
N TYR A 171 11.81 -9.82 -12.44
CA TYR A 171 12.73 -9.09 -13.31
C TYR A 171 12.40 -7.59 -13.43
N TYR A 172 11.10 -7.24 -13.40
CA TYR A 172 10.66 -5.84 -13.48
C TYR A 172 10.55 -5.15 -12.12
N MET A 173 10.59 -5.89 -11.01
CA MET A 173 10.71 -5.31 -9.67
C MET A 173 12.16 -4.99 -9.27
N LEU A 174 13.14 -5.38 -10.09
CA LEU A 174 14.58 -5.17 -9.85
C LEU A 174 15.16 -3.96 -10.59
N GLN A 175 14.37 -3.22 -11.38
CA GLN A 175 14.80 -1.91 -11.84
C GLN A 175 14.80 -0.97 -10.62
N LYS A 176 16.00 -0.71 -10.07
CA LYS A 176 16.18 0.26 -8.99
C LYS A 176 15.48 1.56 -9.38
N PRO A 177 14.68 2.18 -8.50
CA PRO A 177 14.27 3.56 -8.74
C PRO A 177 15.54 4.41 -8.92
N GLN A 178 15.51 5.32 -9.89
CA GLN A 178 16.53 6.36 -10.00
C GLN A 178 16.67 7.01 -8.61
N PRO A 179 17.88 7.17 -8.06
CA PRO A 179 18.05 7.88 -6.81
C PRO A 179 17.51 9.31 -6.98
N PHE A 180 16.82 9.76 -5.95
CA PHE A 180 16.26 11.09 -5.83
C PHE A 180 17.37 12.13 -6.00
N LEU A 181 17.26 12.98 -7.02
CA LEU A 181 18.02 14.24 -7.06
C LEU A 181 17.40 15.15 -6.02
N GLU A 182 18.11 15.37 -4.91
CA GLU A 182 17.81 16.44 -3.97
C GLU A 182 17.93 17.76 -4.72
N HIS A 183 16.79 18.40 -5.00
CA HIS A 183 16.80 19.82 -5.33
C HIS A 183 17.10 20.58 -4.05
N ASN A 184 18.38 20.89 -3.84
CA ASN A 184 18.83 21.91 -2.91
C ASN A 184 18.12 23.22 -3.26
N GLN A 185 17.17 23.64 -2.42
CA GLN A 185 16.83 25.05 -2.29
C GLN A 185 17.98 25.72 -1.56
N GLY A 186 18.85 26.36 -2.32
CA GLY A 186 19.93 27.17 -1.80
C GLY A 186 20.47 28.02 -2.94
N ASP A 187 19.79 29.14 -3.19
CA ASP A 187 20.36 30.36 -3.77
C ASP A 187 19.33 31.48 -3.60
N LEU A 188 19.28 32.04 -2.38
CA LEU A 188 18.94 33.45 -2.19
C LEU A 188 20.22 34.12 -1.75
N ALA A 189 20.89 34.77 -2.70
CA ALA A 189 21.96 35.71 -2.47
C ALA A 189 21.50 37.09 -2.99
N PHE A 190 21.72 38.08 -2.12
CA PHE A 190 21.56 39.54 -2.25
C PHE A 190 20.19 40.13 -1.91
#